data_AF-A0A0R1UCC9-F1
#
_entry.id   AF-A0A0R1UCC9-F1
#
_cell.length_a   1.000
_cell.length_b   1.000
_cell.length_c   1.000
_cell.angle_alpha   90.00
_cell.angle_beta   90.00
_cell.angle_gamma   90.00
#
_symmetry.space_group_name_H-M   'P 1'
#
loop_
_entity.id
_entity.type
_entity.pdbx_description
1 polymer ?
#
loop_
_entity_poly.entity_id
_entity_poly.type
_entity_poly.pdbx_seq_one_letter_code
_entity_poly.pdbx_strand_id
1 'polypeptide(L)'
;MIFKVLASGEVRGVYCHCDGGLDCVGAILNLAYHDPAKVDQLLALGDLLALGMEVKAGPRLPIYEHVIAYHRDYGEPWHDTRYSSYDELYHKLTATGAFWLIDYVYVMKLDQTGHYQWYVAEHQPNDSGKYQAPRLLREAIAERIEQEQAGENDA
;
A
#
# COMPACT_ATOMS: atom_id res chain seq x y z
N MET A 1 2.01 3.18 3.15
CA MET A 1 1.47 3.99 2.03
C MET A 1 1.11 3.12 0.84
N ILE A 2 0.12 3.49 0.04
CA ILE A 2 -0.38 2.69 -1.09
C ILE A 2 -0.25 3.50 -2.38
N PHE A 3 0.38 2.93 -3.41
CA PHE A 3 0.67 3.59 -4.68
C PHE A 3 0.24 2.74 -5.88
N LYS A 4 0.03 3.42 -7.00
CA LYS A 4 -0.07 2.84 -8.34
C LYS A 4 0.80 3.62 -9.31
N VAL A 5 1.57 2.90 -10.13
CA VAL A 5 2.26 3.44 -11.29
C VAL A 5 1.34 3.31 -12.51
N LEU A 6 0.98 4.44 -13.12
CA LEU A 6 0.15 4.47 -14.31
C LEU A 6 0.97 4.06 -15.54
N ALA A 7 0.29 3.63 -16.62
CA ALA A 7 0.97 3.28 -17.87
C ALA A 7 1.77 4.46 -18.47
N SER A 8 1.43 5.71 -18.12
CA SER A 8 2.17 6.91 -18.49
C SER A 8 3.47 7.10 -17.71
N GLY A 9 3.69 6.37 -16.62
CA GLY A 9 4.80 6.57 -15.67
C GLY A 9 4.46 7.50 -14.49
N GLU A 10 3.32 8.18 -14.50
CA GLU A 10 2.82 8.96 -13.36
C GLU A 10 2.56 8.05 -12.15
N VAL A 11 2.81 8.55 -10.94
CA VAL A 11 2.58 7.81 -9.70
C VAL A 11 1.48 8.49 -8.89
N ARG A 12 0.48 7.72 -8.49
CA ARG A 12 -0.57 8.16 -7.56
C ARG A 12 -0.52 7.35 -6.30
N GLY A 13 -0.80 7.99 -5.17
CA GLY A 13 -0.85 7.28 -3.91
C GLY A 13 -1.72 7.93 -2.87
N VAL A 14 -1.91 7.19 -1.78
CA VAL A 14 -2.63 7.62 -0.60
C VAL A 14 -1.90 7.11 0.64
N TYR A 15 -1.98 7.89 1.70
CA TYR A 15 -1.62 7.43 3.04
C TYR A 15 -2.76 6.57 3.62
N CYS A 16 -2.41 5.58 4.43
CA CYS A 16 -3.36 4.76 5.18
C CYS A 16 -2.86 4.71 6.62
N HIS A 17 -3.71 5.15 7.56
CA HIS A 17 -3.30 5.38 8.94
C HIS A 17 -3.25 4.10 9.78
N CYS A 18 -4.29 3.27 9.70
CA CYS A 18 -4.41 2.06 10.50
C CYS A 18 -3.74 0.86 9.83
N ASP A 19 -3.08 0.05 10.67
CA ASP A 19 -2.65 -1.32 10.39
C ASP A 19 -1.92 -1.50 9.05
N GLY A 20 -0.94 -0.64 8.78
CA GLY A 20 -0.17 -0.61 7.52
C GLY A 20 0.71 -1.84 7.25
N GLY A 21 0.73 -2.84 8.13
CA GLY A 21 1.55 -4.04 8.05
C GLY A 21 1.10 -5.07 7.01
N LEU A 22 1.94 -6.08 6.79
CA LEU A 22 1.69 -7.16 5.82
C LEU A 22 0.42 -7.96 6.15
N ASP A 23 0.11 -8.17 7.42
CA ASP A 23 -1.05 -8.97 7.88
C ASP A 23 -2.39 -8.25 7.74
N CYS A 24 -2.37 -6.95 7.46
CA CYS A 24 -3.57 -6.13 7.38
C CYS A 24 -3.64 -5.49 6.00
N VAL A 25 -3.04 -4.32 5.80
CA VAL A 25 -3.04 -3.65 4.49
C VAL A 25 -2.46 -4.56 3.40
N GLY A 26 -1.33 -5.22 3.65
CA GLY A 26 -0.71 -6.13 2.67
C GLY A 26 -1.65 -7.26 2.24
N ALA A 27 -2.26 -7.95 3.21
CA ALA A 27 -3.20 -9.03 2.98
C ALA A 27 -4.45 -8.55 2.23
N ILE A 28 -5.05 -7.42 2.63
CA ILE A 28 -6.25 -6.87 1.96
C ILE A 28 -5.95 -6.50 0.51
N LEU A 29 -4.81 -5.84 0.24
CA LEU A 29 -4.41 -5.50 -1.13
C LEU A 29 -4.25 -6.75 -1.99
N ASN A 30 -3.61 -7.79 -1.43
CA ASN A 30 -3.39 -9.06 -2.10
C ASN A 30 -4.66 -9.92 -2.26
N LEU A 31 -5.74 -9.65 -1.52
CA LEU A 31 -6.98 -10.42 -1.63
C LEU A 31 -8.04 -9.70 -2.48
N ALA A 32 -8.13 -8.38 -2.36
CA ALA A 32 -9.29 -7.62 -2.84
C ALA A 32 -8.98 -6.59 -3.94
N TYR A 33 -7.70 -6.29 -4.20
CA TYR A 33 -7.28 -5.17 -5.07
C TYR A 33 -6.40 -5.59 -6.25
N HIS A 34 -6.74 -6.67 -6.96
CA HIS A 34 -6.05 -7.06 -8.20
C HIS A 34 -6.52 -6.30 -9.45
N ASP A 35 -7.77 -5.80 -9.42
CA ASP A 35 -8.31 -5.01 -10.52
C ASP A 35 -7.73 -3.58 -10.47
N PRO A 36 -6.94 -3.16 -11.47
CA PRO A 36 -6.35 -1.84 -11.47
C PRO A 36 -7.38 -0.71 -11.47
N ALA A 37 -8.59 -0.93 -11.98
CA ALA A 37 -9.66 0.05 -11.94
C ALA A 37 -10.24 0.21 -10.52
N LYS A 38 -10.28 -0.87 -9.72
CA LYS A 38 -10.66 -0.80 -8.30
C LYS A 38 -9.61 -0.02 -7.50
N VAL A 39 -8.33 -0.17 -7.84
CA VAL A 39 -7.25 0.65 -7.24
C VAL A 39 -7.39 2.12 -7.63
N ASP A 40 -7.78 2.44 -8.87
CA ASP A 40 -8.03 3.85 -9.24
C ASP A 40 -9.16 4.47 -8.40
N GLN A 41 -10.22 3.70 -8.12
CA GLN A 41 -11.32 4.14 -7.25
C GLN A 41 -10.85 4.35 -5.81
N LEU A 42 -9.98 3.47 -5.29
CA LEU A 42 -9.37 3.62 -3.96
C LEU A 42 -8.57 4.92 -3.86
N LEU A 43 -7.68 5.15 -4.82
CA LEU A 43 -6.79 6.32 -4.83
C LEU A 43 -7.57 7.64 -4.99
N ALA A 44 -8.71 7.61 -5.68
CA ALA A 44 -9.59 8.77 -5.82
C ALA A 44 -10.21 9.23 -4.48
N LEU A 45 -10.23 8.39 -3.43
CA LEU A 45 -10.74 8.76 -2.12
C LEU A 45 -9.82 9.72 -1.34
N GLY A 46 -8.54 9.83 -1.73
CA GLY A 46 -7.52 10.51 -0.95
C GLY A 46 -7.06 9.67 0.24
N ASP A 47 -6.49 10.32 1.25
CA ASP A 47 -5.94 9.63 2.42
C ASP A 47 -7.00 8.86 3.23
N LEU A 48 -6.56 7.71 3.73
CA LEU A 48 -7.39 6.71 4.36
C LEU A 48 -7.10 6.64 5.86
N LEU A 49 -8.17 6.48 6.64
CA LEU A 49 -8.05 6.05 8.02
C LEU A 49 -7.74 4.55 8.05
N ALA A 50 -8.53 3.73 7.35
CA ALA A 50 -8.34 2.28 7.27
C ALA A 50 -8.68 1.74 5.89
N LEU A 51 -7.94 0.73 5.46
CA LEU A 51 -8.24 -0.04 4.26
C LEU A 51 -9.27 -1.13 4.58
N GLY A 52 -10.23 -1.34 3.68
CA GLY A 52 -11.17 -2.46 3.72
C GLY A 52 -11.22 -3.16 2.37
N MET A 53 -11.93 -4.28 2.27
CA MET A 53 -11.99 -5.04 1.00
C MET A 53 -12.76 -4.32 -0.11
N GLU A 54 -13.77 -3.51 0.24
CA GLU A 54 -14.60 -2.79 -0.72
C GLU A 54 -14.40 -1.28 -0.68
N VAL A 55 -14.30 -0.66 -1.87
CA VAL A 55 -14.06 0.79 -1.97
C VAL A 55 -15.31 1.60 -1.62
N LYS A 56 -16.47 1.14 -2.07
CA LYS A 56 -17.75 1.83 -1.85
C LYS A 56 -18.22 1.62 -0.42
N ALA A 57 -18.73 2.68 0.19
CA ALA A 57 -19.42 2.58 1.47
C ALA A 57 -20.70 1.73 1.29
N GLY A 58 -20.86 0.70 2.14
CA GLY A 58 -22.09 -0.08 2.28
C GLY A 58 -22.89 0.35 3.52
N PRO A 59 -24.12 -0.14 3.70
CA PRO A 59 -24.89 0.11 4.93
C PRO A 59 -24.14 -0.45 6.14
N ARG A 60 -23.69 0.44 7.04
CA ARG A 60 -23.04 0.19 8.34
C ARG A 60 -22.53 -1.25 8.55
N LEU A 61 -21.52 -1.61 7.76
CA LEU A 61 -20.82 -2.88 7.88
C LEU A 61 -19.76 -2.78 9.00
N PRO A 62 -19.29 -3.90 9.56
CA PRO A 62 -18.16 -3.93 10.48
C PRO A 62 -16.96 -3.13 9.93
N ILE A 63 -16.17 -2.57 10.85
CA ILE A 63 -14.86 -2.00 10.55
C ILE A 63 -14.06 -3.08 9.78
N TYR A 64 -13.38 -2.70 8.69
CA TYR A 64 -12.60 -3.55 7.74
C TYR A 64 -13.33 -4.13 6.51
N GLU A 65 -14.66 -4.06 6.39
CA GLU A 65 -15.32 -4.50 5.15
C GLU A 65 -15.22 -3.47 4.01
N HIS A 66 -15.30 -2.19 4.36
CA HIS A 66 -15.18 -1.08 3.43
C HIS A 66 -14.05 -0.14 3.84
N VAL A 67 -13.46 0.53 2.86
CA VAL A 67 -12.47 1.59 3.07
C VAL A 67 -13.08 2.69 3.93
N ILE A 68 -12.32 3.23 4.88
CA ILE A 68 -12.67 4.44 5.63
C ILE A 68 -11.73 5.55 5.17
N ALA A 69 -12.26 6.58 4.51
CA ALA A 69 -11.50 7.68 3.94
C ALA A 69 -11.79 8.99 4.68
N TYR A 70 -10.75 9.74 5.02
CA TYR A 70 -10.89 10.99 5.79
C TYR A 70 -11.78 12.00 5.06
N HIS A 71 -11.54 12.21 3.76
CA HIS A 71 -12.31 13.17 2.99
C HIS A 71 -13.79 12.75 2.86
N ARG A 72 -14.04 11.50 2.45
CA ARG A 72 -15.39 11.01 2.16
C ARG A 72 -16.23 10.85 3.44
N ASP A 73 -15.66 10.29 4.50
CA ASP A 73 -16.43 9.84 5.66
C ASP A 73 -16.40 10.84 6.83
N TYR A 74 -15.34 11.64 6.93
CA TYR A 74 -15.18 12.65 7.99
C TYR A 74 -15.28 14.10 7.47
N GLY A 75 -15.36 14.31 6.15
CA GLY A 75 -15.46 15.64 5.55
C GLY A 75 -14.17 16.46 5.62
N GLU A 76 -13.03 15.81 5.89
CA GLU A 76 -11.73 16.48 5.90
C GLU A 76 -11.34 17.01 4.51
N PRO A 77 -10.42 17.97 4.39
CA PRO A 77 -9.92 18.41 3.09
C PRO A 77 -9.38 17.24 2.27
N TRP A 78 -9.69 17.22 0.97
CA TRP A 78 -9.15 16.21 0.07
C TRP A 78 -7.68 16.49 -0.20
N HIS A 79 -6.82 15.63 0.32
CA HIS A 79 -5.39 15.64 0.03
C HIS A 79 -5.12 14.68 -1.14
N ASP A 80 -4.98 15.26 -2.33
CA ASP A 80 -4.63 14.50 -3.54
C ASP A 80 -3.11 14.35 -3.61
N THR A 81 -2.63 13.15 -3.31
CA THR A 81 -1.21 12.86 -3.29
C THR A 81 -0.77 12.33 -4.67
N ARG A 82 -0.51 13.25 -5.60
CA ARG A 82 0.09 12.95 -6.91
C ARG A 82 1.58 13.22 -6.92
N TYR A 83 2.30 12.33 -7.60
CA TYR A 83 3.72 12.49 -7.87
C TYR A 83 3.96 12.26 -9.36
N SER A 84 4.79 13.11 -9.94
CA SER A 84 5.17 13.03 -11.35
C SER A 84 6.00 11.77 -11.64
N SER A 85 6.68 11.22 -10.62
CA SER A 85 7.50 10.01 -10.72
C SER A 85 7.73 9.34 -9.35
N TYR A 86 8.31 8.13 -9.38
CA TYR A 86 8.79 7.42 -8.18
C TYR A 86 9.89 8.22 -7.45
N ASP A 87 10.75 8.92 -8.18
CA ASP A 87 11.83 9.74 -7.60
C ASP A 87 11.26 10.93 -6.81
N GLU A 88 10.24 11.60 -7.36
CA GLU A 88 9.57 12.69 -6.65
C GLU A 88 8.91 12.18 -5.35
N LEU A 89 8.26 11.02 -5.42
CA LEU A 89 7.69 10.35 -4.27
C LEU A 89 8.76 10.09 -3.19
N TYR A 90 9.86 9.43 -3.57
CA TYR A 90 10.95 9.10 -2.66
C TYR A 90 11.56 10.36 -2.02
N HIS A 91 11.79 11.41 -2.81
CA HIS A 91 12.33 12.67 -2.33
C HIS A 91 11.39 13.37 -1.34
N LYS A 92 10.07 13.41 -1.57
CA LYS A 92 9.16 14.04 -0.61
C LYS A 92 9.05 13.25 0.69
N LEU A 93 9.00 11.92 0.63
CA LEU A 93 8.93 11.09 1.84
C LEU A 93 10.20 11.22 2.70
N THR A 94 11.37 11.26 2.07
CA THR A 94 12.65 11.48 2.78
C THR A 94 12.76 12.89 3.36
N ALA A 95 12.33 13.92 2.63
CA ALA A 95 12.47 15.31 3.06
C ALA A 95 11.56 15.70 4.23
N THR A 96 10.37 15.10 4.37
CA THR A 96 9.42 15.42 5.44
C THR A 96 9.71 14.70 6.75
N GLY A 97 10.62 13.72 6.75
CA GLY A 97 10.80 12.82 7.89
C GLY A 97 9.56 11.96 8.17
N ALA A 98 8.56 11.94 7.28
CA ALA A 98 7.35 11.13 7.44
C ALA A 98 7.63 9.61 7.35
N PHE A 99 8.84 9.24 6.93
CA PHE A 99 9.29 7.85 6.83
C PHE A 99 9.21 7.07 8.15
N TRP A 100 9.39 7.72 9.31
CA TRP A 100 9.29 7.06 10.62
C TRP A 100 7.88 6.52 10.93
N LEU A 101 6.85 6.96 10.21
CA LEU A 101 5.46 6.52 10.38
C LEU A 101 5.03 5.49 9.32
N ILE A 102 5.95 5.08 8.46
CA ILE A 102 5.64 4.25 7.29
C ILE A 102 6.49 2.98 7.37
N ASP A 103 5.92 1.91 7.93
CA ASP A 103 6.58 0.61 7.97
C ASP A 103 6.64 -0.04 6.58
N TYR A 104 5.59 0.16 5.77
CA TYR A 104 5.49 -0.45 4.44
C TYR A 104 5.01 0.52 3.36
N VAL A 105 5.58 0.38 2.17
CA VAL A 105 5.15 1.05 0.94
C VAL A 105 4.67 0.00 -0.06
N TYR A 106 3.38 0.04 -0.40
CA TYR A 106 2.77 -0.85 -1.39
C TYR A 106 2.67 -0.14 -2.74
N VAL A 107 3.06 -0.81 -3.82
CA VAL A 107 3.06 -0.25 -5.17
C VAL A 107 2.46 -1.25 -6.14
N MET A 108 1.37 -0.87 -6.81
CA MET A 108 0.85 -1.61 -7.95
C MET A 108 1.47 -1.08 -9.24
N LYS A 109 2.13 -1.94 -10.01
CA LYS A 109 2.73 -1.58 -11.31
C LYS A 109 2.66 -2.74 -12.29
N LEU A 110 2.86 -2.44 -13.58
CA LEU A 110 2.99 -3.48 -14.60
C LEU A 110 4.26 -4.30 -14.36
N ASP A 111 4.12 -5.62 -14.42
CA ASP A 111 5.25 -6.54 -14.50
C ASP A 111 5.81 -6.61 -15.93
N GLN A 112 6.84 -7.44 -16.13
CA GLN A 112 7.48 -7.62 -17.44
C GLN A 112 6.54 -8.21 -18.51
N THR A 113 5.42 -8.80 -18.09
CA THR A 113 4.40 -9.39 -18.95
C THR A 113 3.26 -8.42 -19.27
N GLY A 114 3.29 -7.20 -18.72
CA GLY A 114 2.26 -6.20 -18.92
C GLY A 114 1.02 -6.40 -18.05
N HIS A 115 1.12 -7.20 -16.99
CA HIS A 115 0.04 -7.39 -16.02
C HIS A 115 0.31 -6.58 -14.74
N TYR A 116 -0.71 -5.95 -14.19
CA TYR A 116 -0.57 -5.23 -12.92
C TYR A 116 -0.34 -6.21 -11.78
N GLN A 117 0.66 -5.91 -10.94
CA GLN A 117 1.03 -6.69 -9.76
C GLN A 117 1.36 -5.78 -8.59
N TRP A 118 1.13 -6.29 -7.38
CA TRP A 118 1.54 -5.63 -6.14
C TRP A 118 2.99 -5.95 -5.79
N TYR A 119 3.69 -4.90 -5.39
CA TYR A 119 5.03 -4.94 -4.83
C TYR A 119 4.98 -4.20 -3.50
N VAL A 120 5.83 -4.59 -2.54
CA VAL A 120 5.94 -3.90 -1.26
C VAL A 120 7.39 -3.49 -1.06
N ALA A 121 7.59 -2.52 -0.21
CA ALA A 121 8.85 -2.18 0.41
C ALA A 121 8.61 -2.21 1.90
N GLU A 122 9.42 -2.91 2.66
CA GLU A 122 9.55 -2.57 4.06
C GLU A 122 10.50 -1.38 4.19
N HIS A 123 10.13 -0.42 5.02
CA HIS A 123 11.02 0.64 5.41
C HIS A 123 11.96 0.14 6.51
N GLN A 124 13.11 -0.40 6.12
CA GLN A 124 14.18 -0.70 7.07
C GLN A 124 15.22 0.44 7.06
N PRO A 125 15.48 1.12 8.19
CA PRO A 125 16.70 1.88 8.34
C PRO A 125 17.89 0.90 8.37
N ASN A 126 18.96 1.16 7.62
CA ASN A 126 20.17 0.35 7.77
C ASN A 126 20.98 0.78 9.01
N ASP A 127 21.95 -0.04 9.43
CA ASP A 127 22.87 0.19 10.55
C ASP A 127 23.73 1.48 10.44
N SER A 128 23.68 2.18 9.30
CA SER A 128 24.36 3.45 9.02
C SER A 128 23.41 4.65 8.82
N GLY A 129 22.09 4.47 9.01
CA GLY A 129 21.07 5.50 8.81
C GLY A 129 20.72 5.80 7.34
N LYS A 130 21.05 4.91 6.39
CA LYS A 130 20.67 4.99 4.97
C LYS A 130 19.63 3.93 4.61
N TYR A 131 18.76 4.23 3.64
CA TYR A 131 17.60 3.41 3.31
C TYR A 131 17.91 2.41 2.18
N GLN A 132 17.47 1.15 2.29
CA GLN A 132 17.55 0.14 1.22
C GLN A 132 16.31 0.14 0.32
N ALA A 133 16.46 -0.42 -0.88
CA ALA A 133 15.40 -0.54 -1.88
C ALA A 133 14.28 -1.53 -1.43
N PRO A 134 13.04 -1.36 -1.94
CA PRO A 134 11.88 -2.19 -1.61
C PRO A 134 12.09 -3.71 -1.74
N ARG A 135 11.77 -4.47 -0.67
CA ARG A 135 11.62 -5.93 -0.69
C ARG A 135 10.21 -6.32 -1.12
N LEU A 136 10.06 -6.92 -2.30
CA LEU A 136 8.81 -7.02 -3.06
C LEU A 136 7.79 -7.97 -2.40
N LEU A 137 6.49 -7.66 -2.51
CA LEU A 137 5.40 -8.34 -1.78
C LEU A 137 5.33 -9.82 -2.10
N ARG A 138 5.63 -10.18 -3.35
CA ARG A 138 5.69 -11.58 -3.78
C ARG A 138 6.82 -12.36 -3.12
N GLU A 139 7.98 -11.75 -2.92
CA GLU A 139 9.13 -12.37 -2.24
C GLU A 139 8.86 -12.45 -0.73
N ALA A 140 8.31 -11.39 -0.13
CA ALA A 140 8.00 -11.36 1.30
C ALA A 140 6.88 -12.33 1.72
N ILE A 141 5.80 -12.45 0.92
CA ILE A 141 4.72 -13.41 1.19
C ILE A 141 5.18 -14.84 0.89
N ALA A 142 5.92 -15.08 -0.19
CA ALA A 142 6.43 -16.42 -0.50
C ALA A 142 7.34 -16.93 0.62
N GLU A 143 8.28 -16.10 1.09
CA GLU A 143 9.16 -16.48 2.21
C GLU A 143 8.38 -16.69 3.51
N ARG A 144 7.33 -15.90 3.78
CA ARG A 144 6.51 -16.07 4.98
C ARG A 144 5.65 -17.33 4.94
N ILE A 145 5.05 -17.65 3.79
CA ILE A 145 4.32 -18.90 3.57
C ILE A 145 5.28 -20.10 3.72
N GLU A 146 6.49 -20.01 3.18
CA GLU A 146 7.52 -21.05 3.34
C GLU A 146 7.95 -21.22 4.81
N GLN A 147 8.09 -20.13 5.57
CA GLN A 147 8.44 -20.16 6.99
C GLN A 147 7.30 -20.71 7.87
N GLU A 148 6.04 -20.37 7.57
CA GLU A 148 4.86 -20.89 8.27
C GLU A 148 4.66 -22.38 7.99
N GLN A 149 4.91 -22.84 6.75
CA GLN A 149 4.86 -24.26 6.38
C GLN A 149 6.05 -25.09 6.92
N ALA A 150 7.21 -24.46 7.11
CA ALA A 150 8.36 -25.11 7.76
C ALA A 150 8.13 -25.30 9.27
N GLY A 151 7.45 -24.36 9.94
CA GLY A 151 7.13 -24.44 11.36
C GLY A 151 6.06 -25.47 11.73
N GLU A 152 5.16 -25.82 10.80
CA GLU A 152 4.15 -26.87 11.00
C GLU A 152 4.67 -28.30 10.81
N ASN A 153 5.81 -28.49 10.12
CA ASN A 153 6.38 -29.82 9.87
C ASN A 153 7.37 -30.30 10.95
N ASP A 154 7.73 -29.43 11.89
CA ASP A 154 8.67 -29.72 13.00
C ASP A 154 7.98 -29.77 14.38
N ALA A 155 6.64 -29.87 14.44
CA ALA A 155 5.83 -29.96 15.66
C ALA A 155 5.13 -31.33 15.83
#